data_AF-A0A5D0SRN5-F1
#
_entry.id   AF-A0A5D0SRN5-F1
#
_cell.length_a   1.000
_cell.length_b   1.000
_cell.length_c   1.000
_cell.angle_alpha   90.00
_cell.angle_beta   90.00
_cell.angle_gamma   90.00
#
_symmetry.space_group_name_H-M   'P 1'
#
loop_
_entity.id
_entity.type
_entity.pdbx_description
1 polymer ?
#
loop_
_entity_poly.entity_id
_entity_poly.type
_entity_poly.pdbx_seq_one_letter_code
_entity_poly.pdbx_strand_id
1 'polypeptide(L)' 'MFKEILENEGIKVELRSTEMAYMDNVYFGAGGMVDIYVDEEHFDEAKTIIEDLKRSENNNGEG' A
#
# COMPACT_ATOMS: atom_id res chain seq x y z
N MET A 1 -6.87 -0.70 -2.62
CA MET A 1 -6.83 0.43 -1.67
C MET A 1 -5.58 1.29 -1.83
N PHE A 2 -4.42 1.01 -1.22
CA PHE A 2 -3.27 1.93 -1.28
C PHE A 2 -2.79 2.25 -2.71
N LYS A 3 -2.79 1.25 -3.60
CA LYS A 3 -2.52 1.46 -5.04
C LYS A 3 -3.44 2.53 -5.65
N GLU A 4 -4.75 2.38 -5.48
CA GLU A 4 -5.75 3.27 -6.10
C GLU A 4 -5.64 4.70 -5.56
N ILE A 5 -5.33 4.85 -4.27
CA ILE A 5 -5.11 6.16 -3.64
C ILE A 5 -3.91 6.84 -4.28
N LEU A 6 -2.76 6.15 -4.35
CA LEU A 6 -1.55 6.72 -4.94
C LEU A 6 -1.72 7.02 -6.44
N GLU A 7 -2.40 6.14 -7.18
CA GLU A 7 -2.71 6.37 -8.60
C GLU A 7 -3.62 7.58 -8.83
N ASN A 8 -4.58 7.85 -7.92
CA ASN A 8 -5.44 9.03 -8.00
C ASN A 8 -4.69 10.34 -7.74
N GLU A 9 -3.62 10.30 -6.94
CA GLU A 9 -2.70 11.43 -6.74
C GLU A 9 -1.68 11.57 -7.90
N GLY A 10 -1.80 10.74 -8.95
CA GLY A 10 -0.91 10.76 -10.12
C GLY A 10 0.40 10.00 -9.93
N ILE A 11 0.56 9.29 -8.80
CA ILE A 11 1.75 8.51 -8.50
C ILE A 11 1.59 7.12 -9.12
N LYS A 12 2.46 6.78 -10.08
CA LYS A 12 2.46 5.46 -10.69
C LYS A 12 3.01 4.43 -9.70
N VAL A 13 2.36 3.27 -9.64
CA VAL A 13 2.64 2.25 -8.63
C VAL A 13 2.77 0.87 -9.27
N GLU A 14 3.82 0.13 -8.89
CA GLU A 14 3.94 -1.30 -9.19
C GLU A 14 3.67 -2.13 -7.93
N LEU A 15 2.77 -3.11 -8.05
CA LEU A 15 2.57 -4.11 -7.01
C LEU A 15 3.40 -5.35 -7.34
N ARG A 16 4.22 -5.80 -6.39
CA ARG A 16 4.87 -7.11 -6.48
C ARG A 16 4.39 -7.96 -5.32
N SER A 17 4.00 -9.19 -5.62
CA SER A 17 3.79 -10.20 -4.59
C SER A 17 5.11 -10.43 -3.88
N THR A 18 5.16 -10.19 -2.57
CA THR A 18 6.32 -10.59 -1.78
C THR A 18 6.41 -12.10 -1.87
N GLU A 19 7.43 -12.61 -2.56
CA GLU A 19 7.73 -14.04 -2.58
C GLU A 19 8.16 -14.45 -1.17
N MET A 20 7.19 -14.75 -0.31
CA MET A 20 7.44 -15.60 0.84
C MET A 20 7.75 -16.98 0.29
N ALA A 21 9.03 -17.22 -0.02
CA ALA A 21 9.56 -18.42 -0.68
C ALA A 21 9.33 -19.74 0.08
N TYR A 22 8.44 -19.80 1.07
CA TYR A 22 8.19 -20.97 1.90
C TYR A 22 6.73 -21.19 2.33
N MET A 23 5.73 -20.49 1.76
CA MET A 23 4.33 -20.83 2.06
C MET A 23 3.49 -20.95 0.80
N ASP A 24 3.27 -22.21 0.44
CA ASP A 24 2.32 -22.72 -0.53
C ASP A 24 0.87 -22.38 -0.10
N ASN A 25 0.48 -21.12 -0.21
CA ASN A 25 -0.90 -20.70 0.01
C ASN A 25 -1.38 -19.90 -1.19
N VAL A 26 -2.00 -20.64 -2.13
CA VAL A 26 -2.91 -20.09 -3.13
C VAL A 26 -4.04 -19.36 -2.39
N TYR A 27 -3.92 -18.04 -2.22
CA TYR A 27 -4.98 -17.20 -1.69
C TYR A 27 -5.71 -16.51 -2.84
N PHE A 28 -6.69 -17.20 -3.42
CA PHE A 28 -7.79 -16.52 -4.09
C PHE A 28 -8.63 -15.82 -3.01
N GLY A 29 -8.45 -14.51 -2.85
CA GLY A 29 -9.41 -13.66 -2.14
C GLY A 29 -9.12 -13.28 -0.68
N ALA A 30 -7.95 -13.55 -0.11
CA ALA A 30 -7.57 -12.97 1.19
C ALA A 30 -6.17 -12.38 1.15
N GLY A 31 -6.01 -11.18 1.70
CA GLY A 31 -4.84 -10.30 1.55
C GLY A 31 -3.50 -10.98 1.81
N GLY A 32 -2.79 -11.29 0.74
CA GLY A 32 -1.35 -11.54 0.78
C GLY A 32 -0.59 -10.24 1.04
N MET A 33 0.61 -10.35 1.60
CA MET A 33 1.52 -9.21 1.67
C MET A 33 1.96 -8.84 0.25
N VAL A 34 1.79 -7.57 -0.10
CA VAL A 34 2.21 -7.01 -1.38
C VAL A 34 3.15 -5.85 -1.09
N ASP A 35 4.27 -5.85 -1.81
CA ASP A 35 5.19 -4.73 -1.80
C ASP A 35 4.71 -3.70 -2.84
N ILE A 36 4.70 -2.44 -2.42
CA ILE A 36 4.30 -1.29 -3.22
C ILE A 36 5.57 -0.55 -3.63
N TYR A 37 5.84 -0.49 -4.93
CA TYR A 37 6.97 0.23 -5.50
C TYR A 37 6.48 1.50 -6.19
N VAL A 38 7.18 2.60 -5.94
CA VAL A 38 6.97 3.91 -6.56
C VAL A 38 8.32 4.41 -7.09
N ASP A 39 8.28 5.32 -8.05
CA ASP A 39 9.49 6.01 -8.52
C ASP A 39 10.09 6.86 -7.38
N GLU A 40 11.42 6.95 -7.33
CA GLU A 40 12.15 7.63 -6.25
C GLU A 40 11.72 9.09 -6.10
N GLU A 41 11.40 9.77 -7.21
CA GLU A 41 10.92 11.15 -7.24
C GLU A 41 9.60 11.36 -6.47
N HIS A 42 8.80 10.31 -6.31
CA HIS A 42 7.51 10.33 -5.62
C HIS A 42 7.54 9.62 -4.26
N PHE A 43 8.71 9.15 -3.79
CA PHE A 43 8.80 8.34 -2.57
C PHE A 43 8.31 9.10 -1.33
N ASP A 44 8.80 10.32 -1.10
CA ASP A 44 8.46 11.11 0.09
C ASP A 44 6.98 11.55 0.09
N GLU A 45 6.45 11.85 -1.10
CA GLU A 45 5.05 12.20 -1.31
C GLU A 45 4.14 11.00 -1.01
N ALA A 46 4.44 9.84 -1.63
CA ALA A 46 3.72 8.60 -1.39
C ALA A 46 3.77 8.19 0.09
N LYS A 47 4.93 8.32 0.74
CA LYS A 47 5.07 8.03 2.18
C LYS A 47 4.16 8.90 3.03
N THR A 48 4.15 10.22 2.77
CA THR A 48 3.34 11.18 3.51
C THR A 48 1.85 10.87 3.41
N ILE A 49 1.34 10.61 2.20
CA ILE A 49 -0.06 10.25 1.96
C ILE A 49 -0.46 9.01 2.78
N ILE A 50 0.41 7.99 2.79
CA ILE A 50 0.15 6.74 3.52
C ILE A 50 0.18 6.95 5.04
N GLU A 51 1.11 7.76 5.55
CA GLU A 51 1.19 8.09 6.97
C GLU A 51 -0.03 8.91 7.44
N ASP A 52 -0.48 9.87 6.64
CA ASP A 52 -1.67 10.67 6.92
C ASP A 52 -2.95 9.83 6.94
N LEU A 53 -3.09 8.89 6.01
CA LEU A 53 -4.21 7.94 6.00
C LEU A 53 -4.25 7.08 7.26
N LYS A 54 -3.10 6.49 7.65
CA LYS A 54 -2.99 5.70 8.88
C LYS A 54 -3.33 6.54 10.11
N ARG A 55 -2.93 7.81 10.13
CA ARG A 55 -3.26 8.74 11.21
C ARG A 55 -4.75 9.02 11.23
N SER A 56 -5.36 9.27 10.08
CA SER A 56 -6.79 9.58 9.98
C SER A 56 -7.68 8.39 10.36
N GLU A 57 -7.27 7.15 10.06
CA GLU A 57 -7.96 5.94 10.54
C GLU A 57 -7.89 5.79 12.07
N ASN A 58 -6.73 6.07 12.68
CA ASN A 58 -6.58 6.01 14.14
C ASN A 58 -7.38 7.09 14.89
N ASN A 59 -7.59 8.26 14.29
CA ASN A 59 -8.37 9.34 14.93
C ASN A 59 -9.89 9.16 14.80
N ASN A 60 -10.37 8.28 13.91
CA ASN A 60 -11.80 7.98 13.75
C ASN A 60 -12.28 6.81 14.64
N GLY A 61 -11.41 6.26 15.51
CA GLY A 61 -11.72 5.19 16.45
C GLY A 61 -12.16 5.65 17.85
N GLU A 62 -12.18 6.96 18.11
CA GLU A 62 -12.69 7.55 19.36
C GLU A 62 -13.81 8.56 19.03
N GLY A 63 -15.04 8.08 18.96
CA GLY A 63 -16.26 8.88 18.78
C GLY A 63 -17.50 8.12 19.20
#